data_AF-A0A954FDT6-F1
#
_entry.id   AF-A0A954FDT6-F1
#
_cell.length_a   1.000
_cell.length_b   1.000
_cell.length_c   1.000
_cell.angle_alpha   90.00
_cell.angle_beta   90.00
_cell.angle_gamma   90.00
#
_symmetry.space_group_name_H-M   'P 1'
#
loop_
_entity.id
_entity.type
_entity.pdbx_description
1 polymer ?
#
loop_
_entity_poly.entity_id
_entity_poly.type
_entity_poly.pdbx_seq_one_letter_code
_entity_poly.pdbx_strand_id
1 'polypeptide(L)'
;MKRLYVTLLEWFLQQQGTPRRSRTQAARQIEALEVRTMLAAHPLADAPDVEFQVDQDWGSGRTANLILHNDEGTAFTDWQLEFDFSGEIQSLWNAEVENLGGGRYRVTPPSWDHTLEAGETLAIGLVAVGPYSEPSGYAFNGNGSPVDPDPDPDPVVNAPNQPSVSVLADQASGGFRVTLNLWAGSAANHWKLYENGTLIYEADLTGNATPQTDSLLITNRDYGVFRYQVEVSNAGGATMSDEVVYVAGNASLISIDGVDSAAQALQVTIDQETVYEYTLTSPSAAGQFSVAVSNSRAVTAEIVNGNTLRITGLEAGRSSVRIADVESGEDRYIGFRVRTAEGAL
;
A
#
# COMPACT_ATOMS: atom_id res chain seq x y z
N MET A 1 -69.51 23.44 3.10
CA MET A 1 -69.88 22.01 3.04
C MET A 1 -69.10 21.28 4.13
N LYS A 2 -69.85 20.63 5.04
CA LYS A 2 -69.54 19.65 6.12
C LYS A 2 -68.07 19.19 6.31
N ARG A 3 -67.45 19.43 7.49
CA ARG A 3 -67.35 18.58 8.74
C ARG A 3 -66.20 17.52 8.65
N LEU A 4 -65.42 17.09 9.64
CA LEU A 4 -65.18 17.27 11.09
C LEU A 4 -63.98 16.31 11.47
N TYR A 5 -63.14 16.68 12.47
CA TYR A 5 -62.46 15.87 13.53
C TYR A 5 -61.52 14.68 13.18
N VAL A 6 -60.27 14.55 13.65
CA VAL A 6 -59.61 14.50 15.01
C VAL A 6 -59.42 13.06 15.56
N THR A 7 -58.13 12.70 15.82
CA THR A 7 -57.48 11.70 16.73
C THR A 7 -57.96 10.24 16.87
N LEU A 8 -57.01 9.30 16.95
CA LEU A 8 -56.78 8.31 18.05
C LEU A 8 -55.53 7.46 17.72
N LEU A 9 -54.40 7.61 18.41
CA LEU A 9 -53.94 6.88 19.60
C LEU A 9 -54.02 5.34 19.51
N GLU A 10 -52.82 4.75 19.41
CA GLU A 10 -52.32 3.44 19.84
C GLU A 10 -53.34 2.38 20.32
N TRP A 11 -53.27 1.20 19.66
CA TRP A 11 -53.82 -0.05 20.16
C TRP A 11 -52.75 -1.15 20.16
N PHE A 12 -52.25 -1.41 21.37
CA PHE A 12 -51.84 -2.70 21.95
C PHE A 12 -50.54 -3.42 21.53
N LEU A 13 -49.59 -3.38 22.47
CA LEU A 13 -48.47 -4.29 22.65
C LEU A 13 -48.92 -5.72 23.05
N GLN A 14 -48.07 -6.69 22.69
CA GLN A 14 -47.70 -7.89 23.46
C GLN A 14 -48.35 -9.25 23.13
N GLN A 15 -47.62 -10.09 22.40
CA GLN A 15 -47.33 -11.47 22.83
C GLN A 15 -45.85 -11.80 22.61
N GLN A 16 -45.20 -12.33 23.66
CA GLN A 16 -43.81 -12.78 23.68
C GLN A 16 -43.71 -14.28 23.32
N GLY A 17 -42.57 -14.73 22.75
CA GLY A 17 -42.17 -16.14 22.80
C GLY A 17 -41.19 -16.70 21.74
N THR A 18 -39.88 -16.38 21.88
CA THR A 18 -38.64 -17.20 21.63
C THR A 18 -38.30 -17.73 20.19
N PRO A 19 -37.07 -18.26 19.92
CA PRO A 19 -35.95 -17.49 19.33
C PRO A 19 -35.35 -18.09 18.02
N ARG A 20 -34.44 -17.32 17.39
CA ARG A 20 -33.40 -17.67 16.36
C ARG A 20 -33.58 -17.02 14.98
N ARG A 21 -32.72 -16.03 14.68
CA ARG A 21 -31.53 -16.18 13.82
C ARG A 21 -30.81 -14.84 13.76
N SER A 22 -29.51 -14.89 14.01
CA SER A 22 -28.54 -13.80 13.87
C SER A 22 -28.70 -13.09 12.53
N ARG A 23 -29.06 -11.81 12.55
CA ARG A 23 -28.80 -10.92 11.44
C ARG A 23 -27.47 -10.24 11.71
N THR A 24 -26.48 -10.62 10.93
CA THR A 24 -25.21 -9.93 10.75
C THR A 24 -25.50 -8.46 10.48
N GLN A 25 -25.20 -7.60 11.45
CA GLN A 25 -25.18 -6.17 11.22
C GLN A 25 -23.90 -5.93 10.43
N ALA A 26 -24.04 -5.77 9.11
CA ALA A 26 -22.94 -5.35 8.25
C ALA A 26 -22.44 -4.00 8.80
N ALA A 27 -21.30 -4.03 9.49
CA ALA A 27 -20.57 -2.85 9.84
C ALA A 27 -20.25 -2.14 8.53
N ARG A 28 -20.86 -0.98 8.29
CA ARG A 28 -20.39 -0.06 7.26
C ARG A 28 -19.03 0.42 7.75
N GLN A 29 -17.99 -0.19 7.21
CA GLN A 29 -16.63 0.31 7.25
C GLN A 29 -16.67 1.66 6.54
N ILE A 30 -16.71 2.74 7.32
CA ILE A 30 -16.38 4.06 6.81
C ILE A 30 -14.86 4.05 6.78
N GLU A 31 -14.29 3.56 5.67
CA GLU A 31 -12.88 3.82 5.38
C GLU A 31 -12.75 5.33 5.26
N ALA A 32 -11.97 5.91 6.17
CA ALA A 32 -11.53 7.28 6.04
C ALA A 32 -10.82 7.39 4.69
N LEU A 33 -11.17 8.42 3.90
CA LEU A 33 -10.39 8.86 2.76
C LEU A 33 -9.04 9.36 3.30
N GLU A 34 -8.14 8.45 3.64
CA GLU A 34 -6.73 8.74 3.55
C GLU A 34 -6.41 8.77 2.07
N VAL A 35 -5.88 9.91 1.62
CA VAL A 35 -5.46 10.16 0.26
C VAL A 35 -4.45 9.09 -0.12
N ARG A 36 -4.93 8.02 -0.74
CA ARG A 36 -4.09 7.11 -1.52
C ARG A 36 -3.74 7.87 -2.78
N THR A 37 -2.68 8.67 -2.74
CA THR A 37 -1.92 9.00 -3.95
C THR A 37 -1.34 7.68 -4.47
N MET A 38 -2.18 6.95 -5.19
CA MET A 38 -1.75 5.89 -6.10
C MET A 38 -1.01 6.62 -7.20
N LEU A 39 0.32 6.48 -7.20
CA LEU A 39 1.19 6.85 -8.31
C LEU A 39 0.83 5.91 -9.47
N ALA A 40 -0.25 6.23 -10.17
CA ALA A 40 -0.68 5.58 -11.39
C ALA A 40 0.14 6.24 -12.50
N ALA A 41 1.00 5.48 -13.14
CA ALA A 41 2.01 6.04 -14.01
C ALA A 41 1.38 6.52 -15.39
N HIS A 42 1.96 7.55 -16.06
CA HIS A 42 1.67 8.41 -17.33
C HIS A 42 2.31 8.19 -18.81
N PRO A 43 1.73 7.52 -19.84
CA PRO A 43 2.45 6.68 -20.86
C PRO A 43 3.45 7.30 -21.85
N LEU A 44 3.77 8.58 -21.73
CA LEU A 44 4.38 9.39 -22.77
C LEU A 44 5.13 10.55 -22.10
N ALA A 45 6.44 10.65 -22.26
CA ALA A 45 7.16 11.87 -21.90
C ALA A 45 6.62 13.04 -22.74
N ASP A 46 6.50 14.23 -22.17
CA ASP A 46 6.09 15.45 -22.88
C ASP A 46 4.62 15.37 -23.40
N ALA A 47 3.71 14.77 -22.65
CA ALA A 47 2.33 14.46 -23.06
C ALA A 47 1.36 14.33 -21.86
N PRO A 48 0.03 14.41 -22.05
CA PRO A 48 -0.92 14.27 -20.96
C PRO A 48 -1.09 12.82 -20.49
N ASP A 49 -1.41 12.65 -19.20
CA ASP A 49 -1.80 11.37 -18.61
C ASP A 49 -3.06 10.84 -19.27
N VAL A 50 -3.13 9.53 -19.44
CA VAL A 50 -4.29 8.88 -20.07
C VAL A 50 -4.87 7.81 -19.15
N GLU A 51 -6.11 8.01 -18.71
CA GLU A 51 -6.87 7.04 -17.93
C GLU A 51 -8.04 6.47 -18.74
N PHE A 52 -8.32 5.17 -18.62
CA PHE A 52 -9.48 4.52 -19.23
C PHE A 52 -10.44 3.98 -18.16
N GLN A 53 -11.66 4.51 -18.12
CA GLN A 53 -12.69 4.13 -17.15
C GLN A 53 -13.92 3.57 -17.85
N VAL A 54 -14.36 2.35 -17.47
CA VAL A 54 -15.60 1.76 -18.01
C VAL A 54 -16.79 2.15 -17.14
N ASP A 55 -17.78 2.83 -17.74
CA ASP A 55 -19.01 3.25 -17.06
C ASP A 55 -20.04 2.12 -16.99
N GLN A 56 -20.27 1.44 -18.12
CA GLN A 56 -21.17 0.30 -18.22
C GLN A 56 -20.63 -0.71 -19.24
N ASP A 57 -20.73 -2.01 -18.92
CA ASP A 57 -20.45 -3.10 -19.84
C ASP A 57 -21.64 -4.09 -19.83
N TRP A 58 -22.22 -4.35 -21.00
CA TRP A 58 -23.36 -5.27 -21.18
C TRP A 58 -22.96 -6.55 -21.94
N GLY A 59 -21.67 -6.87 -21.98
CA GLY A 59 -21.08 -8.08 -22.54
C GLY A 59 -20.77 -7.99 -24.03
N SER A 60 -21.70 -7.48 -24.85
CA SER A 60 -21.48 -7.27 -26.29
C SER A 60 -21.00 -5.86 -26.65
N GLY A 61 -21.02 -4.94 -25.68
CA GLY A 61 -20.53 -3.59 -25.81
C GLY A 61 -20.45 -2.87 -24.47
N ARG A 62 -19.92 -1.65 -24.51
CA ARG A 62 -19.61 -0.84 -23.33
C ARG A 62 -19.66 0.65 -23.61
N THR A 63 -19.94 1.43 -22.57
CA THR A 63 -19.65 2.86 -22.50
C THR A 63 -18.43 3.08 -21.61
N ALA A 64 -17.48 3.89 -22.04
CA ALA A 64 -16.26 4.18 -21.30
C ALA A 64 -15.80 5.62 -21.52
N ASN A 65 -14.90 6.11 -20.67
CA ASN A 65 -14.22 7.39 -20.79
C ASN A 65 -12.71 7.18 -20.95
N LEU A 66 -12.11 7.94 -21.86
CA LEU A 66 -10.68 8.16 -21.98
C LEU A 66 -10.41 9.56 -21.44
N ILE A 67 -9.66 9.68 -20.35
CA ILE A 67 -9.45 10.93 -19.62
C ILE A 67 -8.01 11.36 -19.86
N LEU A 68 -7.83 12.58 -20.37
CA LEU A 68 -6.53 13.20 -20.60
C LEU A 68 -6.26 14.24 -19.51
N HIS A 69 -5.18 14.13 -18.74
CA HIS A 69 -4.75 15.14 -17.76
C HIS A 69 -3.44 15.76 -18.23
N ASN A 70 -3.43 17.07 -18.51
CA ASN A 70 -2.18 17.76 -18.82
C ASN A 70 -1.54 18.25 -17.52
N ASP A 71 -0.58 17.49 -17.01
CA ASP A 71 0.24 17.83 -15.85
C ASP A 71 1.48 18.69 -16.22
N GLU A 72 1.75 18.87 -17.50
CA GLU A 72 2.88 19.68 -17.99
C GLU A 72 2.71 21.18 -17.73
N GLY A 73 3.84 21.89 -17.66
CA GLY A 73 3.88 23.34 -17.51
C GLY A 73 3.42 24.13 -18.74
N THR A 74 3.04 23.46 -19.84
CA THR A 74 2.61 24.09 -21.09
C THR A 74 1.37 23.44 -21.68
N ALA A 75 0.57 24.24 -22.41
CA ALA A 75 -0.59 23.74 -23.14
C ALA A 75 -0.18 22.90 -24.35
N PHE A 76 -0.97 21.87 -24.66
CA PHE A 76 -0.88 21.11 -25.90
C PHE A 76 -1.91 21.62 -26.90
N THR A 77 -1.46 22.01 -28.09
CA THR A 77 -2.33 22.44 -29.19
C THR A 77 -2.28 21.45 -30.35
N ASP A 78 -3.40 21.32 -31.09
CA ASP A 78 -3.52 20.45 -32.26
C ASP A 78 -3.06 19.00 -32.00
N TRP A 79 -3.39 18.50 -30.81
CA TRP A 79 -2.87 17.22 -30.34
C TRP A 79 -3.46 16.02 -31.09
N GLN A 80 -2.76 14.90 -31.04
CA GLN A 80 -3.20 13.62 -31.59
C GLN A 80 -2.80 12.52 -30.62
N LEU A 81 -3.77 11.72 -30.19
CA LEU A 81 -3.55 10.53 -29.38
C LEU A 81 -3.86 9.29 -30.20
N GLU A 82 -2.87 8.44 -30.44
CA GLU A 82 -3.08 7.12 -31.02
C GLU A 82 -3.00 6.04 -29.96
N PHE A 83 -3.75 4.96 -30.14
CA PHE A 83 -3.70 3.77 -29.27
C PHE A 83 -4.20 2.52 -29.99
N ASP A 84 -3.78 1.37 -29.50
CA ASP A 84 -4.28 0.06 -29.90
C ASP A 84 -5.48 -0.34 -29.01
N PHE A 85 -6.58 -0.76 -29.63
CA PHE A 85 -7.83 -1.16 -28.98
C PHE A 85 -8.52 -2.28 -29.76
N SER A 86 -8.83 -3.40 -29.08
CA SER A 86 -9.39 -4.59 -29.74
C SER A 86 -10.90 -4.49 -30.02
N GLY A 87 -11.59 -3.57 -29.34
CA GLY A 87 -12.99 -3.26 -29.57
C GLY A 87 -13.21 -2.37 -30.80
N GLU A 88 -14.45 -2.34 -31.28
CA GLU A 88 -14.88 -1.43 -32.34
C GLU A 88 -15.58 -0.21 -31.73
N ILE A 89 -15.00 0.97 -31.89
CA ILE A 89 -15.60 2.24 -31.44
C ILE A 89 -16.76 2.59 -32.38
N GLN A 90 -17.99 2.58 -31.85
CA GLN A 90 -19.21 2.91 -32.59
C GLN A 90 -19.53 4.41 -32.58
N SER A 91 -19.21 5.08 -31.47
CA SER A 91 -19.36 6.53 -31.34
C SER A 91 -18.43 7.06 -30.27
N LEU A 92 -17.99 8.31 -30.42
CA LEU A 92 -17.14 9.01 -29.47
C LEU A 92 -17.59 10.48 -29.40
N TRP A 93 -17.46 11.12 -28.23
CA TRP A 93 -17.77 12.54 -28.02
C TRP A 93 -16.67 13.25 -27.23
N ASN A 94 -16.67 14.58 -27.28
CA ASN A 94 -15.61 15.49 -26.76
C ASN A 94 -14.25 15.35 -27.44
N ALA A 95 -14.15 14.57 -28.53
CA ALA A 95 -13.02 14.53 -29.44
C ALA A 95 -13.49 13.96 -30.79
N GLU A 96 -12.60 13.88 -31.77
CA GLU A 96 -12.83 13.23 -33.06
C GLU A 96 -12.03 11.92 -33.12
N VAL A 97 -12.54 10.89 -33.79
CA VAL A 97 -11.90 9.56 -33.86
C VAL A 97 -11.74 9.05 -35.29
N GLU A 98 -10.57 8.48 -35.58
CA GLU A 98 -10.20 7.82 -36.82
C GLU A 98 -9.78 6.37 -36.53
N ASN A 99 -10.34 5.40 -37.24
CA ASN A 99 -9.90 4.01 -37.18
C ASN A 99 -8.79 3.79 -38.23
N LEU A 100 -7.57 3.54 -37.78
CA LEU A 100 -6.38 3.36 -38.62
C LEU A 100 -6.25 1.92 -39.15
N GLY A 101 -7.14 1.01 -38.74
CA GLY A 101 -7.08 -0.41 -39.06
C GLY A 101 -6.13 -1.19 -38.15
N GLY A 102 -6.20 -2.51 -38.22
CA GLY A 102 -5.33 -3.39 -37.41
C GLY A 102 -5.57 -3.32 -35.89
N GLY A 103 -6.69 -2.74 -35.45
CA GLY A 103 -6.97 -2.48 -34.05
C GLY A 103 -6.36 -1.19 -33.52
N ARG A 104 -5.96 -0.25 -34.38
CA ARG A 104 -5.39 1.04 -33.98
C ARG A 104 -6.35 2.20 -34.25
N TYR A 105 -6.43 3.14 -33.33
CA TYR A 105 -7.25 4.34 -33.42
C TYR A 105 -6.41 5.59 -33.22
N ARG A 106 -6.87 6.69 -33.80
CA ARG A 106 -6.37 8.05 -33.55
C ARG A 106 -7.52 8.92 -33.06
N VAL A 107 -7.27 9.67 -32.01
CA VAL A 107 -8.17 10.65 -31.44
C VAL A 107 -7.53 12.04 -31.56
N THR A 108 -8.30 13.02 -32.00
CA THR A 108 -7.87 14.42 -32.15
C THR A 108 -8.85 15.35 -31.44
N PRO A 109 -8.46 16.59 -31.07
CA PRO A 109 -9.33 17.49 -30.34
C PRO A 109 -10.65 17.76 -31.07
N PRO A 110 -11.71 18.11 -30.32
CA PRO A 110 -12.97 18.51 -30.92
C PRO A 110 -12.80 19.80 -31.72
N SER A 111 -13.59 19.98 -32.78
CA SER A 111 -13.47 21.13 -33.68
C SER A 111 -13.69 22.51 -33.03
N TRP A 112 -14.16 22.55 -31.79
CA TRP A 112 -14.46 23.78 -31.04
C TRP A 112 -13.41 24.12 -29.99
N ASP A 113 -12.51 23.18 -29.65
CA ASP A 113 -11.40 23.41 -28.74
C ASP A 113 -10.22 22.51 -29.10
N HIS A 114 -9.17 23.16 -29.58
CA HIS A 114 -7.97 22.51 -30.09
C HIS A 114 -6.84 22.47 -29.07
N THR A 115 -7.10 22.95 -27.85
CA THR A 115 -6.10 23.14 -26.81
C THR A 115 -6.43 22.27 -25.62
N LEU A 116 -5.40 21.68 -25.01
CA LEU A 116 -5.45 21.10 -23.68
C LEU A 116 -4.51 21.93 -22.81
N GLU A 117 -5.06 22.82 -21.99
CA GLU A 117 -4.30 23.78 -21.19
C GLU A 117 -3.48 23.08 -20.09
N ALA A 118 -2.45 23.74 -19.58
CA ALA A 118 -1.68 23.24 -18.43
C ALA A 118 -2.58 23.06 -17.20
N GLY A 119 -2.53 21.89 -16.57
CA GLY A 119 -3.40 21.47 -15.47
C GLY A 119 -4.82 21.07 -15.87
N GLU A 120 -5.17 21.08 -17.16
CA GLU A 120 -6.51 20.76 -17.64
C GLU A 120 -6.76 19.25 -17.68
N THR A 121 -8.03 18.85 -17.48
CA THR A 121 -8.48 17.47 -17.65
C THR A 121 -9.63 17.39 -18.65
N LEU A 122 -9.46 16.60 -19.71
CA LEU A 122 -10.45 16.36 -20.75
C LEU A 122 -10.97 14.92 -20.69
N ALA A 123 -12.27 14.76 -20.47
CA ALA A 123 -12.94 13.45 -20.52
C ALA A 123 -13.59 13.20 -21.90
N ILE A 124 -13.10 12.18 -22.59
CA ILE A 124 -13.55 11.74 -23.91
C ILE A 124 -14.37 10.47 -23.75
N GLY A 125 -15.68 10.53 -23.98
CA GLY A 125 -16.53 9.36 -23.82
C GLY A 125 -16.71 8.58 -25.13
N LEU A 126 -16.84 7.26 -25.02
CA LEU A 126 -16.98 6.35 -26.15
C LEU A 126 -17.99 5.22 -25.90
N VAL A 127 -18.60 4.76 -26.99
CA VAL A 127 -19.35 3.49 -27.07
C VAL A 127 -18.55 2.53 -27.92
N ALA A 128 -18.23 1.35 -27.39
CA ALA A 128 -17.53 0.30 -28.12
C ALA A 128 -18.28 -1.03 -28.10
N VAL A 129 -18.10 -1.84 -29.13
CA VAL A 129 -18.59 -3.23 -29.22
C VAL A 129 -17.43 -4.21 -29.39
N GLY A 130 -17.66 -5.49 -29.14
CA GLY A 130 -16.64 -6.54 -29.25
C GLY A 130 -16.01 -6.93 -27.90
N PRO A 131 -14.91 -7.71 -27.89
CA PRO A 131 -14.29 -8.21 -26.66
C PRO A 131 -13.80 -7.07 -25.76
N TYR A 132 -13.73 -7.33 -24.45
CA TYR A 132 -13.12 -6.40 -23.51
C TYR A 132 -11.62 -6.30 -23.78
N SER A 133 -11.13 -5.08 -23.89
CA SER A 133 -9.71 -4.73 -23.85
C SER A 133 -9.56 -3.33 -23.31
N GLU A 134 -8.49 -3.09 -22.58
CA GLU A 134 -8.03 -1.74 -22.28
C GLU A 134 -7.18 -1.23 -23.45
N PRO A 135 -7.22 0.08 -23.76
CA PRO A 135 -6.35 0.63 -24.78
C PRO A 135 -4.88 0.57 -24.32
N SER A 136 -3.99 0.39 -25.28
CA SER A 136 -2.55 0.21 -25.05
C SER A 136 -1.75 0.84 -26.19
N GLY A 137 -0.42 0.84 -26.12
CA GLY A 137 0.41 1.33 -27.23
C GLY A 137 0.18 2.81 -27.57
N TYR A 138 -0.06 3.64 -26.54
CA TYR A 138 -0.33 5.06 -26.70
C TYR A 138 0.81 5.78 -27.42
N ALA A 139 0.47 6.72 -28.30
CA ALA A 139 1.39 7.67 -28.92
C ALA A 139 0.72 9.03 -28.98
N PHE A 140 1.30 10.03 -28.33
CA PHE A 140 0.79 11.40 -28.33
C PHE A 140 1.70 12.33 -29.12
N ASN A 141 1.10 13.21 -29.90
CA ASN A 141 1.79 14.29 -30.60
C ASN A 141 1.01 15.58 -30.38
N GLY A 142 1.59 16.58 -29.73
CA GLY A 142 1.00 17.90 -29.55
C GLY A 142 2.01 19.01 -29.87
N ASN A 143 1.51 20.17 -30.29
CA ASN A 143 2.33 21.37 -30.41
C ASN A 143 2.42 22.03 -29.02
N GLY A 144 3.63 22.07 -28.48
CA GLY A 144 4.02 22.65 -27.19
C GLY A 144 5.53 22.45 -27.03
N SER A 145 6.21 23.32 -26.28
CA SER A 145 7.59 23.04 -25.85
C SER A 145 7.49 22.72 -24.36
N PRO A 146 7.23 21.45 -24.00
CA PRO A 146 6.95 21.08 -22.62
C PRO A 146 8.10 21.44 -21.71
N VAL A 147 7.72 21.90 -20.53
CA VAL A 147 8.61 22.19 -19.41
C VAL A 147 7.94 21.54 -18.24
N ASP A 148 8.37 20.33 -17.94
CA ASP A 148 7.98 19.58 -16.76
C ASP A 148 8.34 20.38 -15.50
N PRO A 149 7.34 20.85 -14.71
CA PRO A 149 7.58 21.59 -13.48
C PRO A 149 7.86 20.67 -12.27
N ASP A 150 7.61 19.36 -12.37
CA ASP A 150 7.83 18.34 -11.33
C ASP A 150 7.95 16.93 -11.95
N PRO A 151 9.11 16.25 -11.90
CA PRO A 151 9.28 14.93 -12.52
C PRO A 151 8.50 13.85 -11.76
N ASP A 152 7.22 13.71 -12.05
CA ASP A 152 6.39 12.57 -11.68
C ASP A 152 6.66 11.38 -12.65
N PRO A 153 6.56 10.11 -12.19
CA PRO A 153 7.00 8.96 -12.99
C PRO A 153 5.96 8.44 -14.00
N ASP A 154 6.37 8.36 -15.26
CA ASP A 154 5.69 7.72 -16.39
C ASP A 154 5.41 6.18 -16.21
N PRO A 155 4.38 5.55 -16.84
CA PRO A 155 3.93 4.19 -16.87
C PRO A 155 4.49 3.55 -18.10
N VAL A 156 4.47 2.28 -17.93
CA VAL A 156 5.52 1.60 -18.54
C VAL A 156 4.83 0.57 -19.34
N VAL A 157 4.68 0.89 -20.63
CA VAL A 157 4.62 -0.17 -21.62
C VAL A 157 5.89 -0.99 -21.43
N ASN A 158 5.73 -2.21 -20.92
CA ASN A 158 6.76 -3.16 -20.53
C ASN A 158 7.30 -3.08 -19.08
N ALA A 159 6.61 -2.51 -18.08
CA ALA A 159 7.07 -2.65 -16.69
C ALA A 159 6.95 -4.10 -16.26
N PRO A 160 7.79 -4.56 -15.32
CA PRO A 160 7.56 -5.82 -14.67
C PRO A 160 6.23 -5.79 -13.90
N ASN A 161 5.48 -6.90 -13.89
CA ASN A 161 4.34 -7.02 -12.98
C ASN A 161 4.80 -6.97 -11.52
N GLN A 162 3.85 -6.74 -10.61
CA GLN A 162 4.11 -6.79 -9.18
C GLN A 162 4.83 -8.11 -8.81
N PRO A 163 6.07 -8.05 -8.27
CA PRO A 163 6.79 -9.24 -7.87
C PRO A 163 6.24 -9.80 -6.55
N SER A 164 6.60 -11.04 -6.25
CA SER A 164 6.37 -11.63 -4.94
C SER A 164 7.69 -11.90 -4.23
N VAL A 165 7.73 -11.69 -2.93
CA VAL A 165 8.88 -12.01 -2.07
C VAL A 165 8.53 -13.20 -1.17
N SER A 166 9.49 -14.11 -0.97
CA SER A 166 9.39 -15.18 0.01
C SER A 166 10.63 -15.24 0.90
N VAL A 167 10.46 -15.61 2.16
CA VAL A 167 11.54 -15.69 3.14
C VAL A 167 11.52 -17.07 3.78
N LEU A 168 12.59 -17.84 3.58
CA LEU A 168 12.69 -19.22 4.04
C LEU A 168 14.00 -19.46 4.78
N ALA A 169 13.95 -20.19 5.90
CA ALA A 169 15.15 -20.58 6.64
C ALA A 169 16.07 -21.46 5.77
N ASP A 170 17.37 -21.17 5.75
CA ASP A 170 18.38 -21.94 5.02
C ASP A 170 19.19 -22.75 6.03
N GLN A 171 18.72 -23.95 6.34
CA GLN A 171 19.33 -24.82 7.34
C GLN A 171 20.73 -25.31 6.93
N ALA A 172 21.01 -25.36 5.63
CA ALA A 172 22.30 -25.85 5.13
C ALA A 172 23.39 -24.78 5.29
N SER A 173 23.06 -23.53 5.02
CA SER A 173 24.00 -22.40 5.06
C SER A 173 23.99 -21.65 6.38
N GLY A 174 22.96 -21.84 7.21
CA GLY A 174 22.63 -20.98 8.34
C GLY A 174 21.91 -19.71 7.88
N GLY A 175 21.02 -19.18 8.73
CA GLY A 175 20.23 -17.98 8.42
C GLY A 175 18.98 -18.27 7.58
N PHE A 176 18.65 -17.35 6.69
CA PHE A 176 17.47 -17.44 5.82
C PHE A 176 17.71 -16.75 4.48
N ARG A 177 16.91 -17.17 3.49
CA ARG A 177 16.99 -16.69 2.12
C ARG A 177 15.75 -15.87 1.79
N VAL A 178 15.98 -14.62 1.40
CA VAL A 178 14.94 -13.76 0.83
C VAL A 178 14.98 -13.94 -0.68
N THR A 179 13.86 -14.35 -1.26
CA THR A 179 13.77 -14.76 -2.67
C THR A 179 12.73 -13.91 -3.39
N LEU A 180 13.18 -13.22 -4.44
CA LEU A 180 12.32 -12.58 -5.41
C LEU A 180 11.73 -13.63 -6.35
N ASN A 181 10.44 -13.52 -6.65
CA ASN A 181 9.77 -14.28 -7.71
C ASN A 181 8.89 -13.36 -8.56
N LEU A 182 9.23 -13.22 -9.83
CA LEU A 182 8.44 -12.55 -10.85
C LEU A 182 7.87 -13.61 -11.80
N TRP A 183 6.59 -13.95 -11.65
CA TRP A 183 5.98 -15.11 -12.31
C TRP A 183 5.55 -14.86 -13.76
N ALA A 184 5.12 -13.64 -14.08
CA ALA A 184 4.57 -13.26 -15.36
C ALA A 184 4.76 -11.75 -15.61
N GLY A 185 4.45 -11.30 -16.82
CA GLY A 185 4.61 -9.91 -17.24
C GLY A 185 5.94 -9.68 -17.94
N SER A 186 6.34 -8.42 -18.03
CA SER A 186 7.60 -8.02 -18.67
C SER A 186 8.78 -8.44 -17.80
N ALA A 187 9.88 -8.87 -18.42
CA ALA A 187 11.08 -9.22 -17.68
C ALA A 187 11.75 -7.98 -17.07
N ALA A 188 12.20 -8.11 -15.83
CA ALA A 188 13.04 -7.14 -15.14
C ALA A 188 14.52 -7.34 -15.50
N ASN A 189 15.31 -6.26 -15.45
CA ASN A 189 16.77 -6.31 -15.60
C ASN A 189 17.51 -5.98 -14.30
N HIS A 190 16.80 -5.51 -13.28
CA HIS A 190 17.36 -5.14 -11.99
C HIS A 190 16.37 -5.43 -10.86
N TRP A 191 16.87 -5.71 -9.66
CA TRP A 191 16.05 -5.82 -8.46
C TRP A 191 16.74 -5.26 -7.23
N LYS A 192 15.93 -4.76 -6.31
CA LYS A 192 16.33 -4.25 -5.00
C LYS A 192 15.59 -5.00 -3.90
N LEU A 193 16.24 -5.17 -2.77
CA LEU A 193 15.68 -5.74 -1.55
C LEU A 193 15.73 -4.70 -0.43
N TYR A 194 14.56 -4.42 0.15
CA TYR A 194 14.39 -3.53 1.27
C TYR A 194 14.12 -4.33 2.55
N GLU A 195 14.73 -3.92 3.65
CA GLU A 195 14.49 -4.41 5.01
C GLU A 195 14.01 -3.23 5.86
N ASN A 196 12.80 -3.33 6.42
CA ASN A 196 12.17 -2.25 7.21
C ASN A 196 12.16 -0.90 6.47
N GLY A 197 11.88 -0.93 5.16
CA GLY A 197 11.90 0.25 4.27
C GLY A 197 13.29 0.76 3.86
N THR A 198 14.37 0.16 4.35
CA THR A 198 15.74 0.55 4.00
C THR A 198 16.33 -0.40 2.96
N LEU A 199 16.94 0.13 1.89
CA LEU A 199 17.63 -0.67 0.88
C LEU A 199 18.83 -1.41 1.50
N ILE A 200 18.87 -2.74 1.38
CA ILE A 200 19.98 -3.57 1.91
C ILE A 200 20.74 -4.34 0.84
N TYR A 201 20.16 -4.51 -0.36
CA TYR A 201 20.78 -5.23 -1.45
C TYR A 201 20.16 -4.83 -2.79
N GLU A 202 20.95 -4.86 -3.85
CA GLU A 202 20.49 -4.70 -5.23
C GLU A 202 21.38 -5.51 -6.18
N ALA A 203 20.81 -6.01 -7.27
CA ALA A 203 21.54 -6.74 -8.29
C ALA A 203 20.81 -6.75 -9.64
N ASP A 204 21.55 -6.98 -10.71
CA ASP A 204 21.00 -7.17 -12.04
C ASP A 204 20.38 -8.57 -12.19
N LEU A 205 19.21 -8.64 -12.84
CA LEU A 205 18.55 -9.88 -13.21
C LEU A 205 18.96 -10.30 -14.63
N THR A 206 19.36 -11.56 -14.77
CA THR A 206 19.65 -12.13 -16.09
C THR A 206 18.38 -12.66 -16.77
N GLY A 207 18.34 -12.60 -18.10
CA GLY A 207 17.23 -13.10 -18.90
C GLY A 207 16.33 -11.99 -19.45
N ASN A 208 15.48 -12.35 -20.41
CA ASN A 208 14.58 -11.41 -21.11
C ASN A 208 13.12 -11.91 -21.15
N ALA A 209 12.78 -12.89 -20.31
CA ALA A 209 11.44 -13.44 -20.17
C ALA A 209 11.18 -13.91 -18.73
N THR A 210 9.91 -13.86 -18.30
CA THR A 210 9.44 -14.45 -17.04
C THR A 210 9.15 -15.95 -17.19
N PRO A 211 9.25 -16.76 -16.12
CA PRO A 211 9.49 -16.36 -14.74
C PRO A 211 10.96 -16.01 -14.45
N GLN A 212 11.17 -15.04 -13.56
CA GLN A 212 12.49 -14.66 -13.05
C GLN A 212 12.54 -14.82 -11.53
N THR A 213 13.69 -15.25 -11.02
CA THR A 213 13.94 -15.39 -9.59
C THR A 213 15.40 -15.11 -9.29
N ASP A 214 15.64 -14.50 -8.13
CA ASP A 214 16.96 -14.35 -7.54
C ASP A 214 16.81 -14.31 -6.02
N SER A 215 17.90 -14.49 -5.28
CA SER A 215 17.85 -14.56 -3.83
C SER A 215 19.09 -14.04 -3.12
N LEU A 216 18.89 -13.46 -1.94
CA LEU A 216 19.96 -13.11 -1.01
C LEU A 216 19.92 -14.03 0.21
N LEU A 217 21.07 -14.61 0.55
CA LEU A 217 21.25 -15.30 1.83
C LEU A 217 21.64 -14.27 2.90
N ILE A 218 20.85 -14.23 3.98
CA ILE A 218 21.08 -13.36 5.13
C ILE A 218 21.44 -14.24 6.34
N THR A 219 22.61 -14.00 6.94
CA THR A 219 23.18 -14.84 8.02
C THR A 219 23.41 -14.11 9.34
N ASN A 220 23.19 -12.79 9.39
CA ASN A 220 23.50 -11.94 10.54
C ASN A 220 22.26 -11.26 11.15
N ARG A 221 21.10 -11.93 11.05
CA ARG A 221 19.78 -11.50 11.56
C ARG A 221 19.24 -12.59 12.50
N ASP A 222 19.98 -12.88 13.57
CA ASP A 222 19.68 -14.03 14.43
C ASP A 222 18.41 -13.84 15.28
N TYR A 223 18.02 -12.59 15.56
CA TYR A 223 16.88 -12.25 16.40
C TYR A 223 16.26 -10.93 15.97
N GLY A 224 14.94 -10.92 15.77
CA GLY A 224 14.17 -9.72 15.44
C GLY A 224 12.98 -10.01 14.55
N VAL A 225 12.15 -8.99 14.33
CA VAL A 225 11.09 -8.99 13.32
C VAL A 225 11.53 -8.10 12.19
N PHE A 226 11.59 -8.66 10.99
CA PHE A 226 12.08 -7.98 9.80
C PHE A 226 10.97 -7.94 8.75
N ARG A 227 10.83 -6.80 8.09
CA ARG A 227 9.87 -6.59 7.01
C ARG A 227 10.62 -6.51 5.69
N TYR A 228 10.30 -7.39 4.75
CA TYR A 228 10.98 -7.47 3.46
C TYR A 228 10.05 -7.11 2.32
N GLN A 229 10.56 -6.29 1.41
CA GLN A 229 9.95 -5.97 0.12
C GLN A 229 11.00 -6.05 -0.97
N VAL A 230 10.58 -6.41 -2.17
CA VAL A 230 11.45 -6.39 -3.36
C VAL A 230 10.87 -5.46 -4.40
N GLU A 231 11.73 -4.64 -4.99
CA GLU A 231 11.43 -3.85 -6.17
C GLU A 231 12.11 -4.52 -7.35
N VAL A 232 11.38 -4.70 -8.44
CA VAL A 232 11.96 -5.10 -9.72
C VAL A 232 11.83 -3.96 -10.70
N SER A 233 12.82 -3.77 -11.55
CA SER A 233 12.78 -2.74 -12.56
C SER A 233 13.35 -3.16 -13.90
N ASN A 234 12.95 -2.44 -14.94
CA ASN A 234 13.58 -2.45 -16.25
C ASN A 234 13.56 -1.04 -16.85
N ALA A 235 14.05 -0.91 -18.09
CA ALA A 235 14.00 0.35 -18.86
C ALA A 235 12.59 0.89 -19.02
N GLY A 236 11.62 -0.01 -18.87
CA GLY A 236 10.27 0.40 -18.70
C GLY A 236 10.06 1.11 -17.36
N GLY A 237 10.17 0.41 -16.23
CA GLY A 237 9.63 0.89 -14.95
C GLY A 237 10.01 0.04 -13.77
N ALA A 238 9.50 0.42 -12.59
CA ALA A 238 9.68 -0.31 -11.36
C ALA A 238 8.34 -0.72 -10.73
N THR A 239 8.28 -1.91 -10.16
CA THR A 239 7.15 -2.38 -9.34
C THR A 239 7.63 -3.01 -8.04
N MET A 240 6.86 -2.82 -6.98
CA MET A 240 7.20 -3.23 -5.60
C MET A 240 6.29 -4.36 -5.14
N SER A 241 6.85 -5.38 -4.47
CA SER A 241 6.05 -6.44 -3.85
C SER A 241 5.24 -5.92 -2.66
N ASP A 242 4.23 -6.71 -2.29
CA ASP A 242 3.70 -6.67 -0.93
C ASP A 242 4.82 -6.93 0.09
N GLU A 243 4.63 -6.44 1.31
CA GLU A 243 5.55 -6.66 2.41
C GLU A 243 5.37 -8.06 3.02
N VAL A 244 6.49 -8.74 3.28
CA VAL A 244 6.52 -9.99 4.04
C VAL A 244 7.22 -9.80 5.37
N VAL A 245 6.54 -10.17 6.45
CA VAL A 245 7.10 -10.19 7.81
C VAL A 245 7.81 -11.51 8.06
N TYR A 246 9.07 -11.44 8.46
CA TYR A 246 9.88 -12.57 8.90
C TYR A 246 10.29 -12.42 10.36
N VAL A 247 10.07 -13.47 11.15
CA VAL A 247 10.39 -13.50 12.58
C VAL A 247 11.61 -14.40 12.80
N ALA A 248 12.75 -13.81 13.13
CA ALA A 248 13.97 -14.53 13.45
C ALA A 248 14.09 -14.79 14.95
N GLY A 249 14.61 -15.97 15.32
CA GLY A 249 14.91 -16.30 16.72
C GLY A 249 13.69 -16.36 17.64
N ASN A 250 12.48 -16.53 17.10
CA ASN A 250 11.21 -16.41 17.83
C ASN A 250 11.06 -15.05 18.53
N ALA A 251 11.51 -13.97 17.88
CA ALA A 251 11.22 -12.61 18.32
C ALA A 251 9.71 -12.36 18.38
N SER A 252 9.30 -11.39 19.21
CA SER A 252 7.88 -11.11 19.38
C SER A 252 7.36 -10.19 18.30
N LEU A 253 6.11 -10.32 17.86
CA LEU A 253 5.51 -9.32 16.95
C LEU A 253 5.16 -7.99 17.62
N ILE A 254 5.28 -7.89 18.95
CA ILE A 254 5.12 -6.64 19.69
C ILE A 254 6.40 -5.81 19.51
N SER A 255 6.31 -4.60 18.98
CA SER A 255 7.41 -3.63 18.94
C SER A 255 7.33 -2.61 20.08
N ILE A 256 8.48 -2.06 20.48
CA ILE A 256 8.61 -1.02 21.50
C ILE A 256 9.35 0.16 20.86
N ASP A 257 8.63 1.24 20.58
CA ASP A 257 9.21 2.44 19.96
C ASP A 257 10.23 3.12 20.88
N GLY A 258 11.30 3.66 20.30
CA GLY A 258 12.45 4.23 21.01
C GLY A 258 13.36 3.22 21.73
N VAL A 259 12.98 1.94 21.73
CA VAL A 259 13.77 0.83 22.30
C VAL A 259 14.27 -0.09 21.20
N ASP A 260 13.40 -0.43 20.25
CA ASP A 260 13.77 -1.16 19.06
C ASP A 260 14.52 -0.26 18.08
N SER A 261 15.50 -0.85 17.39
CA SER A 261 16.24 -0.19 16.32
C SER A 261 16.17 -1.07 15.06
N ALA A 262 17.30 -1.34 14.40
CA ALA A 262 17.35 -2.29 13.28
C ALA A 262 16.94 -3.73 13.69
N ALA A 263 17.01 -4.05 14.98
CA ALA A 263 16.53 -5.30 15.56
C ALA A 263 15.84 -5.03 16.91
N GLN A 264 15.11 -6.03 17.40
CA GLN A 264 14.44 -5.93 18.70
C GLN A 264 15.44 -5.92 19.85
N ALA A 265 15.30 -4.96 20.76
CA ALA A 265 16.15 -4.92 21.93
C ALA A 265 15.75 -5.99 22.94
N LEU A 266 16.74 -6.78 23.36
CA LEU A 266 16.61 -7.73 24.47
C LEU A 266 16.70 -7.02 25.83
N GLN A 267 17.24 -5.80 25.85
CA GLN A 267 17.48 -5.07 27.08
C GLN A 267 17.60 -3.55 26.90
N VAL A 268 17.14 -2.81 27.91
CA VAL A 268 17.25 -1.36 28.04
C VAL A 268 17.94 -1.01 29.36
N THR A 269 18.70 0.08 29.37
CA THR A 269 19.21 0.69 30.59
C THR A 269 18.46 1.98 30.86
N ILE A 270 17.92 2.12 32.07
CA ILE A 270 17.20 3.30 32.54
C ILE A 270 17.87 3.83 33.81
N ASP A 271 17.55 5.08 34.16
CA ASP A 271 18.07 5.72 35.36
C ASP A 271 17.11 5.55 36.54
N GLN A 272 17.66 5.43 37.74
CA GLN A 272 16.91 5.42 38.99
C GLN A 272 16.09 6.72 39.14
N GLU A 273 14.94 6.61 39.81
CA GLU A 273 13.99 7.70 40.07
C GLU A 273 13.46 8.41 38.81
N THR A 274 13.62 7.78 37.64
CA THR A 274 13.21 8.35 36.35
C THR A 274 12.09 7.52 35.73
N VAL A 275 11.11 8.21 35.14
CA VAL A 275 10.00 7.61 34.41
C VAL A 275 10.28 7.67 32.91
N TYR A 276 10.05 6.54 32.23
CA TYR A 276 10.15 6.42 30.78
C TYR A 276 8.80 5.93 30.24
N GLU A 277 8.44 6.43 29.07
CA GLU A 277 7.24 6.01 28.34
C GLU A 277 7.65 5.52 26.96
N TYR A 278 7.17 4.33 26.61
CA TYR A 278 7.42 3.71 25.31
C TYR A 278 6.10 3.32 24.66
N THR A 279 5.96 3.64 23.38
CA THR A 279 4.79 3.23 22.61
C THR A 279 4.94 1.79 22.16
N LEU A 280 3.93 0.99 22.43
CA LEU A 280 3.83 -0.40 22.00
C LEU A 280 3.03 -0.49 20.71
N THR A 281 3.46 -1.35 19.79
CA THR A 281 2.67 -1.68 18.60
C THR A 281 2.63 -3.19 18.45
N SER A 282 1.50 -3.71 17.99
CA SER A 282 1.34 -5.10 17.60
C SER A 282 0.47 -5.17 16.34
N PRO A 283 0.42 -6.32 15.65
CA PRO A 283 -0.44 -6.49 14.49
C PRO A 283 -1.96 -6.43 14.81
N SER A 284 -2.37 -6.46 16.07
CA SER A 284 -3.77 -6.41 16.47
C SER A 284 -4.28 -4.96 16.48
N ALA A 285 -5.44 -4.72 15.87
CA ALA A 285 -5.96 -3.37 15.63
C ALA A 285 -6.41 -2.63 16.90
N ALA A 286 -6.55 -3.32 18.04
CA ALA A 286 -7.03 -2.74 19.29
C ALA A 286 -6.03 -2.80 20.45
N GLY A 287 -4.78 -3.24 20.22
CA GLY A 287 -3.60 -3.13 21.10
C GLY A 287 -3.89 -2.93 22.58
N GLN A 288 -4.58 -3.89 23.22
CA GLN A 288 -4.72 -3.90 24.68
C GLN A 288 -3.56 -4.69 25.25
N PHE A 289 -2.62 -4.01 25.90
CA PHE A 289 -1.47 -4.67 26.50
C PHE A 289 -1.67 -4.90 28.00
N SER A 290 -1.00 -5.92 28.52
CA SER A 290 -0.78 -6.13 29.95
C SER A 290 0.71 -6.27 30.23
N VAL A 291 1.13 -5.96 31.46
CA VAL A 291 2.54 -5.98 31.83
C VAL A 291 2.77 -6.67 33.17
N ALA A 292 3.86 -7.42 33.28
CA ALA A 292 4.33 -8.03 34.51
C ALA A 292 5.84 -7.84 34.67
N VAL A 293 6.29 -7.58 35.89
CA VAL A 293 7.72 -7.37 36.23
C VAL A 293 8.21 -8.51 37.12
N SER A 294 9.42 -9.00 36.86
CA SER A 294 10.01 -10.08 37.67
C SER A 294 10.64 -9.59 38.98
N ASN A 295 11.04 -8.31 39.04
CA ASN A 295 11.63 -7.70 40.21
C ASN A 295 11.07 -6.28 40.41
N SER A 296 9.98 -6.19 41.16
CA SER A 296 9.28 -4.94 41.46
C SER A 296 10.06 -3.98 42.37
N ARG A 297 11.20 -4.41 42.94
CA ARG A 297 12.10 -3.51 43.67
C ARG A 297 12.94 -2.66 42.72
N ALA A 298 13.34 -3.24 41.59
CA ALA A 298 14.16 -2.54 40.61
C ALA A 298 13.30 -1.62 39.74
N VAL A 299 12.15 -2.09 39.25
CA VAL A 299 11.27 -1.31 38.37
C VAL A 299 9.79 -1.53 38.67
N THR A 300 8.98 -0.50 38.43
CA THR A 300 7.51 -0.65 38.25
C THR A 300 7.14 -0.41 36.80
N ALA A 301 6.13 -1.13 36.31
CA ALA A 301 5.63 -0.96 34.96
C ALA A 301 4.09 -0.96 34.96
N GLU A 302 3.50 -0.11 34.12
CA GLU A 302 2.07 -0.06 33.87
C GLU A 302 1.78 0.21 32.38
N ILE A 303 0.59 -0.19 31.93
CA ILE A 303 0.08 0.16 30.60
C ILE A 303 -0.86 1.34 30.73
N VAL A 304 -0.55 2.41 30.02
CA VAL A 304 -1.28 3.68 30.00
C VAL A 304 -1.94 3.85 28.63
N ASN A 305 -3.17 4.33 28.60
CA ASN A 305 -3.92 4.60 27.36
C ASN A 305 -3.98 3.40 26.37
N GLY A 306 -3.90 2.18 26.89
CA GLY A 306 -3.98 0.95 26.10
C GLY A 306 -2.66 0.51 25.50
N ASN A 307 -1.80 1.42 25.01
CA ASN A 307 -0.60 1.10 24.22
C ASN A 307 0.71 1.73 24.71
N THR A 308 0.73 2.44 25.83
CA THR A 308 1.95 3.08 26.34
C THR A 308 2.48 2.29 27.52
N LEU A 309 3.67 1.69 27.37
CA LEU A 309 4.41 1.12 28.49
C LEU A 309 5.08 2.26 29.27
N ARG A 310 4.56 2.56 30.46
CA ARG A 310 5.23 3.44 31.41
C ARG A 310 6.06 2.60 32.37
N ILE A 311 7.36 2.89 32.48
CA ILE A 311 8.28 2.22 33.40
C ILE A 311 9.00 3.23 34.28
N THR A 312 9.16 2.91 35.56
CA THR A 312 9.91 3.73 36.53
C THR A 312 11.07 2.94 37.09
N GLY A 313 12.29 3.49 37.03
CA GLY A 313 13.45 2.95 37.74
C GLY A 313 13.38 3.29 39.23
N LEU A 314 13.47 2.29 40.11
CA LEU A 314 13.31 2.48 41.57
C LEU A 314 14.60 2.25 42.35
N GLU A 315 15.18 1.04 42.25
CA GLU A 315 16.44 0.66 42.88
C GLU A 315 17.40 0.15 41.80
N ALA A 316 18.70 0.40 41.97
CA ALA A 316 19.71 -0.19 41.10
C ALA A 316 19.58 -1.72 41.07
N GLY A 317 19.58 -2.30 39.87
CA GLY A 317 19.32 -3.71 39.71
C GLY A 317 18.76 -4.08 38.34
N ARG A 318 18.14 -5.26 38.27
CA ARG A 318 17.61 -5.82 37.02
C ARG A 318 16.22 -6.38 37.22
N SER A 319 15.37 -6.20 36.22
CA SER A 319 14.07 -6.87 36.12
C SER A 319 13.80 -7.26 34.68
N SER A 320 13.24 -8.44 34.47
CA SER A 320 12.57 -8.74 33.21
C SER A 320 11.16 -8.16 33.25
N VAL A 321 10.71 -7.66 32.10
CA VAL A 321 9.36 -7.15 31.89
C VAL A 321 8.72 -8.01 30.80
N ARG A 322 7.59 -8.64 31.12
CA ARG A 322 6.73 -9.33 30.16
C ARG A 322 5.62 -8.38 29.76
N ILE A 323 5.49 -8.14 28.46
CA ILE A 323 4.42 -7.37 27.82
C ILE A 323 3.60 -8.39 27.04
N ALA A 324 2.32 -8.49 27.31
CA ALA A 324 1.43 -9.40 26.60
C ALA A 324 0.36 -8.59 25.86
N ASP A 325 0.22 -8.83 24.56
CA ASP A 325 -0.95 -8.38 23.80
C ASP A 325 -2.12 -9.29 24.16
N VAL A 326 -3.17 -8.71 24.75
CA VAL A 326 -4.32 -9.45 25.26
C VAL A 326 -5.17 -10.03 24.14
N GLU A 327 -5.17 -9.41 22.95
CA GLU A 327 -5.98 -9.85 21.83
C GLU A 327 -5.29 -10.98 21.06
N SER A 328 -4.02 -10.79 20.71
CA SER A 328 -3.27 -11.80 19.95
C SER A 328 -2.73 -12.94 20.83
N GLY A 329 -2.60 -12.72 22.14
CA GLY A 329 -1.94 -13.64 23.07
C GLY A 329 -0.42 -13.66 22.94
N GLU A 330 0.15 -12.77 22.14
CA GLU A 330 1.57 -12.64 21.89
C GLU A 330 2.30 -12.08 23.11
N ASP A 331 3.47 -12.63 23.42
CA ASP A 331 4.31 -12.21 24.55
C ASP A 331 5.64 -11.63 24.08
N ARG A 332 6.00 -10.49 24.64
CA ARG A 332 7.33 -9.90 24.55
C ARG A 332 8.01 -9.83 25.91
N TYR A 333 9.26 -10.28 25.95
CA TYR A 333 10.11 -10.17 27.12
C TYR A 333 11.28 -9.22 26.85
N ILE A 334 11.52 -8.28 27.75
CA ILE A 334 12.65 -7.36 27.68
C ILE A 334 13.26 -7.14 29.06
N GLY A 335 14.58 -7.09 29.15
CA GLY A 335 15.29 -6.80 30.39
C GLY A 335 15.45 -5.30 30.62
N PHE A 336 15.18 -4.82 31.83
CA PHE A 336 15.53 -3.48 32.27
C PHE A 336 16.67 -3.54 33.28
N ARG A 337 17.72 -2.74 33.04
CA ARG A 337 18.79 -2.45 34.02
C ARG A 337 18.60 -1.04 34.54
N VAL A 338 18.65 -0.87 35.85
CA VAL A 338 18.52 0.43 36.50
C VAL A 338 19.88 0.87 36.99
N ARG A 339 20.37 2.01 36.50
CA ARG A 339 21.61 2.66 37.00
C ARG A 339 21.33 3.40 38.29
N THR A 340 22.34 3.50 39.16
CA THR A 340 22.29 4.39 40.33
C THR A 340 22.20 5.85 39.90
N ALA A 341 21.82 6.73 40.82
CA ALA A 341 21.82 8.19 40.59
C ALA A 341 23.20 8.74 40.17
N GLU A 342 24.29 8.08 40.56
CA GLU A 342 25.67 8.41 40.18
C GLU A 342 26.12 7.75 38.86
N GLY A 343 25.22 7.03 38.17
CA GLY A 343 25.46 6.41 36.87
C GLY A 343 26.16 5.05 36.92
N ALA A 344 26.31 4.44 38.10
CA ALA A 344 26.87 3.10 38.25
C ALA A 344 25.84 2.01 37.89
N LEU A 345 26.31 0.89 37.35
CA LEU A 345 25.49 -0.27 36.95
C LEU A 345 25.45 -1.38 38.00
#